data_AF-A0A2R8FAB8-F1
#
_entry.id   AF-A0A2R8FAB8-F1
#
_cell.length_a   1.000
_cell.length_b   1.000
_cell.length_c   1.000
_cell.angle_alpha   90.00
_cell.angle_beta   90.00
_cell.angle_gamma   90.00
#
_symmetry.space_group_name_H-M   'P 1'
#
loop_
_entity.id
_entity.type
_entity.pdbx_description
1 polymer ?
#
loop_
_entity_poly.entity_id
_entity_poly.type
_entity_poly.pdbx_seq_one_letter_code
_entity_poly.pdbx_strand_id
1 'polypeptide(L)'
;MSLQPLIPLTPVVNRDFLTKEEKIDCYQKVSSHLWRGAPAAICAAILLVFCIFGFILGAVLLGAPLEGVSIINEVILPWLVPSVLVFILIVLPLNIYAYSHHKEVLALHKRIAESNYNEAHNYCEKEKKTPDKKVLSNYIESKVLIPEYSKRFSSMILGKTLRIIPNKNSSESSKHDGVIQKAIERAKESIYMNKYEKEKRNKREIKKEEKKAKKLNS
;
A
#
# COMPACT_ATOMS: atom_id res chain seq x y z
N MET A 1 28.04 3.05 49.18
CA MET A 1 27.41 3.59 47.95
C MET A 1 27.67 2.59 46.83
N SER A 2 26.66 1.79 46.49
CA SER A 2 26.76 0.71 45.50
C SER A 2 26.41 1.27 44.12
N LEU A 3 27.37 1.23 43.19
CA LEU A 3 27.16 1.53 41.77
C LEU A 3 26.34 0.38 41.17
N GLN A 4 25.06 0.64 40.86
CA GLN A 4 24.29 -0.25 40.00
C GLN A 4 24.79 -0.10 38.56
N PRO A 5 25.02 -1.21 37.82
CA PRO A 5 25.36 -1.12 36.42
C PRO A 5 24.10 -0.72 35.62
N LEU A 6 24.23 0.30 34.77
CA LEU A 6 23.24 0.62 33.75
C LEU A 6 23.10 -0.60 32.83
N ILE A 7 21.99 -1.31 32.96
CA ILE A 7 21.53 -2.27 31.97
C ILE A 7 21.14 -1.44 30.73
N PRO A 8 21.77 -1.63 29.56
CA PRO A 8 21.28 -0.99 28.36
C PRO A 8 19.92 -1.60 28.03
N LEU A 9 18.85 -0.79 28.11
CA LEU A 9 17.58 -1.11 27.47
C LEU A 9 17.84 -1.19 25.96
N THR A 10 18.15 -2.38 25.48
CA THR A 10 17.90 -2.70 24.07
C THR A 10 16.38 -2.68 23.90
N PRO A 11 15.82 -1.86 23.01
CA PRO A 11 14.41 -1.96 22.71
C PRO A 11 14.25 -3.32 22.02
N VAL A 12 13.69 -4.28 22.74
CA VAL A 12 13.15 -5.50 22.14
C VAL A 12 11.99 -5.01 21.28
N VAL A 13 12.28 -4.67 20.02
CA VAL A 13 11.25 -4.43 19.03
C VAL A 13 10.59 -5.79 18.86
N ASN A 14 9.44 -5.95 19.50
CA ASN A 14 8.57 -7.11 19.33
C ASN A 14 8.02 -7.00 17.91
N ARG A 15 8.81 -7.45 16.94
CA ARG A 15 8.50 -7.37 15.52
C ARG A 15 7.55 -8.50 15.22
N ASP A 16 6.26 -8.20 15.20
CA ASP A 16 5.26 -9.16 14.76
C ASP A 16 5.62 -9.64 13.34
N PHE A 17 5.80 -10.95 13.22
CA PHE A 17 5.96 -11.65 11.95
C PHE A 17 4.65 -12.37 11.67
N LEU A 18 4.06 -12.11 10.51
CA LEU A 18 2.94 -12.92 10.03
C LEU A 18 3.48 -14.22 9.48
N THR A 19 2.86 -15.32 9.89
CA THR A 19 3.02 -16.63 9.26
C THR A 19 2.54 -16.60 7.81
N LYS A 20 2.89 -17.63 7.02
CA LYS A 20 2.48 -17.73 5.61
C LYS A 20 0.94 -17.73 5.51
N GLU A 21 0.29 -18.45 6.41
CA GLU A 21 -1.14 -18.62 6.50
C GLU A 21 -1.84 -17.29 6.82
N GLU A 22 -1.32 -16.53 7.78
CA GLU A 22 -1.86 -15.20 8.12
C GLU A 22 -1.69 -14.18 6.99
N LYS A 23 -0.56 -14.25 6.26
CA LYS A 23 -0.35 -13.43 5.07
C LYS A 23 -1.37 -13.75 3.96
N ILE A 24 -1.65 -15.03 3.73
CA ILE A 24 -2.69 -15.48 2.79
C ILE A 24 -4.08 -15.01 3.24
N ASP A 25 -4.43 -15.18 4.51
CA ASP A 25 -5.70 -14.69 5.07
C ASP A 25 -5.85 -13.18 4.90
N CYS A 26 -4.80 -12.40 5.18
CA CYS A 26 -4.80 -10.96 4.93
C CYS A 26 -5.05 -10.63 3.45
N TYR A 27 -4.44 -11.38 2.53
CA TYR A 27 -4.66 -11.18 1.09
C TYR A 27 -6.11 -11.50 0.66
N GLN A 28 -6.68 -12.60 1.17
CA GLN A 28 -8.07 -12.96 0.91
C GLN A 28 -9.03 -11.89 1.47
N LYS A 29 -8.78 -11.40 2.69
CA LYS A 29 -9.54 -10.30 3.30
C LYS A 29 -9.43 -9.02 2.48
N VAL A 30 -8.24 -8.64 2.00
CA VAL A 30 -8.08 -7.49 1.11
C VAL A 30 -8.97 -7.64 -0.13
N SER A 31 -8.95 -8.80 -0.78
CA SER A 31 -9.78 -9.06 -1.95
C SER A 31 -11.28 -8.92 -1.61
N SER A 32 -11.72 -9.53 -0.50
CA SER A 32 -13.10 -9.43 -0.01
C SER A 32 -13.54 -7.98 0.24
N HIS A 33 -12.72 -7.19 0.94
CA HIS A 33 -13.05 -5.79 1.22
C HIS A 33 -13.07 -4.93 -0.05
N LEU A 34 -12.20 -5.20 -1.02
CA LEU A 34 -12.24 -4.53 -2.33
C LEU A 34 -13.52 -4.86 -3.08
N TRP A 35 -13.92 -6.13 -3.12
CA TRP A 35 -15.15 -6.56 -3.81
C TRP A 35 -16.43 -6.04 -3.15
N ARG A 36 -16.41 -5.74 -1.85
CA ARG A 36 -17.55 -5.15 -1.14
C ARG A 36 -17.57 -3.62 -1.20
N GLY A 37 -16.42 -2.98 -1.04
CA GLY A 37 -16.31 -1.52 -0.98
C GLY A 37 -16.30 -0.83 -2.35
N ALA A 38 -15.70 -1.44 -3.37
CA ALA A 38 -15.56 -0.80 -4.68
C ALA A 38 -16.91 -0.58 -5.39
N PRO A 39 -17.86 -1.55 -5.42
CA PRO A 39 -19.17 -1.30 -6.00
C PRO A 39 -19.92 -0.17 -5.28
N ALA A 40 -19.85 -0.12 -3.94
CA ALA A 40 -20.47 0.94 -3.16
C ALA A 40 -19.89 2.32 -3.50
N ALA A 41 -18.56 2.43 -3.67
CA ALA A 41 -17.91 3.66 -4.10
C ALA A 41 -18.35 4.11 -5.50
N ILE A 42 -18.44 3.16 -6.44
CA ILE A 42 -18.86 3.44 -7.82
C ILE A 42 -20.32 3.92 -7.85
N CYS A 43 -21.22 3.23 -7.15
CA CYS A 43 -22.62 3.64 -7.03
C CYS A 43 -22.74 5.02 -6.37
N ALA A 44 -22.00 5.28 -5.30
CA ALA A 44 -21.99 6.58 -4.64
C ALA A 44 -21.53 7.70 -5.58
N ALA A 45 -20.48 7.46 -6.38
CA ALA A 45 -19.97 8.43 -7.34
C ALA A 45 -20.98 8.74 -8.46
N ILE A 46 -21.63 7.71 -9.00
CA ILE A 46 -22.68 7.89 -10.03
C ILE A 46 -23.84 8.71 -9.48
N LEU A 47 -24.35 8.35 -8.29
CA LEU A 47 -25.45 9.07 -7.65
C LEU A 47 -25.07 10.51 -7.28
N LEU A 48 -23.83 10.73 -6.85
CA LEU A 48 -23.32 12.07 -6.57
C LEU A 48 -23.35 12.95 -7.81
N VAL A 49 -22.97 12.42 -8.98
CA VAL A 49 -23.04 13.16 -10.25
C VAL A 49 -24.47 13.59 -10.54
N PHE A 50 -25.45 12.69 -10.39
CA PHE A 50 -26.86 13.05 -10.56
C PHE A 50 -27.33 14.11 -9.57
N CYS A 51 -26.92 14.01 -8.30
CA CYS A 51 -27.23 15.03 -7.30
C CYS A 51 -26.66 16.39 -7.71
N ILE A 52 -25.39 16.43 -8.16
CA ILE A 52 -24.75 17.67 -8.63
C ILE A 52 -25.52 18.28 -9.80
N PHE A 53 -25.92 17.47 -10.79
CA PHE A 53 -26.74 17.95 -11.90
C PHE A 53 -28.07 18.53 -11.42
N GLY A 54 -28.78 17.83 -10.53
CA GLY A 54 -30.04 18.33 -9.96
C GLY A 54 -29.87 19.63 -9.16
N PHE A 55 -28.79 19.74 -8.39
CA PHE A 55 -28.45 20.98 -7.68
C PHE A 55 -28.15 22.14 -8.63
N ILE A 56 -27.35 21.90 -9.67
CA ILE A 56 -27.01 22.94 -10.66
C ILE A 56 -28.26 23.41 -11.40
N LEU A 57 -29.08 22.47 -11.89
CA LEU A 57 -30.34 22.80 -12.57
C LEU A 57 -31.29 23.58 -11.66
N GLY A 58 -31.47 23.11 -10.42
CA GLY A 58 -32.27 23.82 -9.42
C GLY A 58 -31.74 25.22 -9.13
N ALA A 59 -30.43 25.38 -8.96
CA ALA A 59 -29.81 26.68 -8.69
C ALA A 59 -29.95 27.66 -9.87
N VAL A 60 -29.79 27.19 -11.12
CA VAL A 60 -29.99 28.00 -12.32
C VAL A 60 -31.44 28.47 -12.43
N LEU A 61 -32.40 27.56 -12.23
CA LEU A 61 -33.83 27.89 -12.26
C LEU A 61 -34.27 28.82 -11.13
N LEU A 62 -33.59 28.78 -9.96
CA LEU A 62 -33.81 29.77 -8.89
C LEU A 62 -33.27 31.16 -9.25
N GLY A 63 -32.13 31.23 -9.95
CA GLY A 63 -31.49 32.49 -10.33
C GLY A 63 -32.14 33.19 -11.52
N ALA A 64 -32.81 32.43 -12.40
CA ALA A 64 -33.54 32.92 -13.55
C ALA A 64 -34.92 32.25 -13.63
N PRO A 65 -35.86 32.60 -12.72
CA PRO A 65 -37.19 32.01 -12.73
C PRO A 65 -37.93 32.40 -14.01
N LEU A 66 -38.47 31.41 -14.70
CA LEU A 66 -39.34 31.63 -15.85
C LEU A 66 -40.64 32.31 -15.39
N GLU A 67 -41.16 33.25 -16.17
CA GLU A 67 -42.41 33.93 -15.84
C GLU A 67 -43.57 32.93 -15.69
N GLY A 68 -44.31 33.02 -14.59
CA GLY A 68 -45.46 32.15 -14.28
C GLY A 68 -45.12 30.84 -13.57
N VAL A 69 -43.85 30.56 -13.28
CA VAL A 69 -43.40 29.32 -12.62
C VAL A 69 -43.48 29.42 -11.10
N SER A 70 -44.10 28.43 -10.46
CA SER A 70 -44.06 28.29 -9.00
C SER A 70 -42.70 27.75 -8.55
N ILE A 71 -41.84 28.62 -8.03
CA ILE A 71 -40.50 28.27 -7.55
C ILE A 71 -40.51 27.04 -6.61
N ILE A 72 -41.50 26.95 -5.72
CA ILE A 72 -41.61 25.84 -4.77
C ILE A 72 -41.89 24.53 -5.49
N ASN A 73 -42.95 24.49 -6.32
CA ASN A 73 -43.45 23.25 -6.92
C ASN A 73 -42.67 22.83 -8.17
N GLU A 74 -42.06 23.78 -8.87
CA GLU A 74 -41.45 23.55 -10.18
C GLU A 74 -39.91 23.58 -10.13
N VAL A 75 -39.32 24.13 -9.06
CA VAL A 75 -37.86 24.22 -8.90
C VAL A 75 -37.36 23.48 -7.65
N ILE A 76 -37.86 23.86 -6.47
CA ILE A 76 -37.38 23.31 -5.19
C ILE A 76 -37.77 21.84 -5.03
N LEU A 77 -39.06 21.54 -5.16
CA LEU A 77 -39.61 20.20 -4.93
C LEU A 77 -39.11 19.14 -5.94
N PRO A 78 -38.95 19.42 -7.25
CA PRO A 78 -38.51 18.41 -8.22
C PRO A 78 -36.99 18.28 -8.34
N TRP A 79 -36.22 19.34 -8.07
CA TRP A 79 -34.77 19.32 -8.31
C TRP A 79 -33.95 19.35 -7.03
N LEU A 80 -34.17 20.35 -6.17
CA LEU A 80 -33.33 20.56 -4.99
C LEU A 80 -33.62 19.55 -3.89
N VAL A 81 -34.89 19.35 -3.52
CA VAL A 81 -35.28 18.43 -2.45
C VAL A 81 -34.85 16.99 -2.75
N PRO A 82 -35.12 16.41 -3.94
CA PRO A 82 -34.71 15.04 -4.22
C PRO A 82 -33.18 14.90 -4.27
N SER A 83 -32.46 15.90 -4.78
CA SER A 83 -30.99 15.89 -4.79
C SER A 83 -30.39 15.90 -3.38
N VAL A 84 -30.93 16.74 -2.49
CA VAL A 84 -30.55 16.77 -1.06
C VAL A 84 -30.84 15.42 -0.41
N LEU A 85 -32.03 14.87 -0.62
CA LEU A 85 -32.45 13.61 -0.01
C LEU A 85 -31.61 12.43 -0.48
N VAL A 86 -31.37 12.29 -1.80
CA VAL A 86 -30.49 11.23 -2.35
C VAL A 86 -29.07 11.39 -1.81
N PHE A 87 -28.57 12.62 -1.72
CA PHE A 87 -27.24 12.87 -1.18
C PHE A 87 -27.12 12.42 0.28
N ILE A 88 -28.04 12.85 1.14
CA ILE A 88 -28.00 12.58 2.58
C ILE A 88 -28.29 11.10 2.88
N LEU A 89 -29.31 10.53 2.25
CA LEU A 89 -29.81 9.20 2.60
C LEU A 89 -29.08 8.05 1.89
N ILE A 90 -28.43 8.33 0.75
CA ILE A 90 -27.83 7.27 -0.06
C ILE A 90 -26.34 7.52 -0.31
N VAL A 91 -25.99 8.67 -0.90
CA VAL A 91 -24.59 8.96 -1.29
C VAL A 91 -23.67 8.98 -0.08
N LEU A 92 -24.08 9.65 1.00
CA LEU A 92 -23.25 9.80 2.19
C LEU A 92 -23.03 8.47 2.93
N PRO A 93 -24.06 7.64 3.23
CA PRO A 93 -23.87 6.31 3.79
C PRO A 93 -23.02 5.38 2.93
N LEU A 94 -23.23 5.37 1.60
CA LEU A 94 -22.43 4.54 0.69
C LEU A 94 -20.96 4.95 0.69
N ASN A 95 -20.66 6.26 0.74
CA ASN A 95 -19.28 6.75 0.83
C ASN A 95 -18.64 6.36 2.17
N ILE A 96 -19.35 6.48 3.29
CA ILE A 96 -18.86 6.06 4.60
C ILE A 96 -18.55 4.56 4.59
N TYR A 97 -19.45 3.75 4.03
CA TYR A 97 -19.25 2.31 3.90
C TYR A 97 -18.07 1.97 2.99
N ALA A 98 -17.96 2.59 1.82
CA ALA A 98 -16.82 2.40 0.94
C ALA A 98 -15.50 2.81 1.60
N TYR A 99 -15.51 3.92 2.35
CA TYR A 99 -14.35 4.42 3.07
C TYR A 99 -13.90 3.47 4.19
N SER A 100 -14.83 2.88 4.95
CA SER A 100 -14.49 1.92 6.00
C SER A 100 -13.79 0.69 5.40
N HIS A 101 -14.31 0.15 4.30
CA HIS A 101 -13.67 -0.94 3.57
C HIS A 101 -12.29 -0.56 3.02
N HIS A 102 -12.14 0.66 2.50
CA HIS A 102 -10.84 1.15 2.03
C HIS A 102 -9.82 1.25 3.17
N LYS A 103 -10.24 1.75 4.34
CA LYS A 103 -9.40 1.86 5.54
C LYS A 103 -8.91 0.50 6.01
N GLU A 104 -9.78 -0.51 6.04
CA GLU A 104 -9.40 -1.89 6.38
C GLU A 104 -8.39 -2.46 5.39
N VAL A 105 -8.60 -2.25 4.08
CA VAL A 105 -7.64 -2.67 3.04
C VAL A 105 -6.27 -2.02 3.26
N LEU A 106 -6.23 -0.72 3.62
CA LEU A 106 -4.97 -0.03 3.92
C LEU A 106 -4.29 -0.60 5.17
N ALA A 107 -5.04 -0.90 6.22
CA ALA A 107 -4.51 -1.52 7.44
C ALA A 107 -3.91 -2.90 7.17
N LEU A 108 -4.61 -3.76 6.42
CA LEU A 108 -4.13 -5.07 6.02
C LEU A 108 -2.87 -4.98 5.14
N HIS A 109 -2.84 -4.06 4.18
CA HIS A 109 -1.66 -3.80 3.38
C HIS A 109 -0.46 -3.34 4.22
N LYS A 110 -0.69 -2.45 5.19
CA LYS A 110 0.34 -1.97 6.10
C LYS A 110 0.90 -3.12 6.94
N ARG A 111 0.03 -3.95 7.51
CA ARG A 111 0.41 -5.13 8.31
C ARG A 111 1.29 -6.12 7.52
N ILE A 112 0.92 -6.42 6.28
CA ILE A 112 1.74 -7.29 5.40
C ILE A 112 3.09 -6.63 5.10
N ALA A 113 3.10 -5.32 4.78
CA ALA A 113 4.33 -4.60 4.48
C ALA A 113 5.30 -4.59 5.68
N GLU A 114 4.79 -4.28 6.87
CA GLU A 114 5.58 -4.28 8.12
C GLU A 114 6.14 -5.67 8.41
N SER A 115 5.31 -6.72 8.28
CA SER A 115 5.79 -8.09 8.43
C SER A 115 6.90 -8.44 7.43
N ASN A 116 6.80 -8.01 6.17
CA ASN A 116 7.81 -8.28 5.15
C ASN A 116 9.14 -7.56 5.43
N TYR A 117 9.07 -6.29 5.85
CA TYR A 117 10.25 -5.54 6.26
C TYR A 117 10.90 -6.18 7.49
N ASN A 118 10.10 -6.50 8.51
CA ASN A 118 10.57 -7.16 9.72
C ASN A 118 11.28 -8.48 9.39
N GLU A 119 10.69 -9.31 8.52
CA GLU A 119 11.26 -10.60 8.11
C GLU A 119 12.60 -10.43 7.39
N ALA A 120 12.69 -9.50 6.43
CA ALA A 120 13.95 -9.17 5.76
C ALA A 120 15.00 -8.59 6.72
N HIS A 121 14.58 -7.80 7.69
CA HIS A 121 15.46 -7.24 8.72
C HIS A 121 15.98 -8.34 9.67
N ASN A 122 15.10 -9.21 10.16
CA ASN A 122 15.47 -10.34 11.02
C ASN A 122 16.44 -11.30 10.33
N TYR A 123 16.24 -11.54 9.02
CA TYR A 123 17.20 -12.29 8.22
C TYR A 123 18.58 -11.62 8.21
N CYS A 124 18.65 -10.29 8.08
CA CYS A 124 19.92 -9.56 8.13
C CYS A 124 20.60 -9.61 9.51
N GLU A 125 19.84 -9.51 10.61
CA GLU A 125 20.39 -9.54 11.97
C GLU A 125 20.90 -10.92 12.39
N LYS A 126 20.28 -12.00 11.89
CA LYS A 126 20.71 -13.37 12.18
C LYS A 126 21.99 -13.77 11.44
N GLU A 127 22.31 -13.09 10.34
CA GLU A 127 23.50 -13.36 9.56
C GLU A 127 24.75 -12.71 10.18
N LYS A 128 25.84 -13.48 10.29
CA LYS A 128 27.12 -12.99 10.87
C LYS A 128 27.71 -11.80 10.09
N LYS A 129 27.35 -11.68 8.81
CA LYS A 129 27.72 -10.56 7.93
C LYS A 129 26.46 -10.11 7.21
N THR A 130 26.31 -8.80 7.02
CA THR A 130 25.20 -8.25 6.23
C THR A 130 25.13 -8.96 4.87
N PRO A 131 24.00 -9.61 4.54
CA PRO A 131 23.89 -10.36 3.29
C PRO A 131 24.03 -9.43 2.09
N ASP A 132 24.60 -9.93 1.01
CA ASP A 132 24.62 -9.18 -0.24
C ASP A 132 23.20 -8.94 -0.77
N LYS A 133 23.01 -7.84 -1.50
CA LYS A 133 21.75 -7.45 -2.15
C LYS A 133 21.11 -8.62 -2.91
N LYS A 134 21.91 -9.42 -3.63
CA LYS A 134 21.40 -10.53 -4.42
C LYS A 134 20.88 -11.67 -3.55
N VAL A 135 21.60 -12.01 -2.48
CA VAL A 135 21.21 -13.06 -1.53
C VAL A 135 19.91 -12.65 -0.85
N LEU A 136 19.83 -11.42 -0.34
CA LEU A 136 18.64 -10.92 0.33
C LEU A 136 17.43 -10.83 -0.61
N SER A 137 17.63 -10.43 -1.87
CA SER A 137 16.54 -10.41 -2.86
C SER A 137 16.02 -11.81 -3.17
N ASN A 138 16.91 -12.82 -3.26
CA ASN A 138 16.48 -14.20 -3.48
C ASN A 138 15.71 -14.73 -2.27
N TYR A 139 16.13 -14.37 -1.05
CA TYR A 139 15.38 -14.67 0.16
C TYR A 139 13.98 -14.03 0.14
N ILE A 140 13.90 -12.74 -0.21
CA ILE A 140 12.61 -12.04 -0.34
C ILE A 140 11.72 -12.73 -1.37
N GLU A 141 12.26 -13.10 -2.53
CA GLU A 141 11.49 -13.78 -3.59
C GLU A 141 10.99 -15.17 -3.18
N SER A 142 11.70 -15.88 -2.30
CA SER A 142 11.42 -17.28 -1.97
C SER A 142 10.72 -17.52 -0.63
N LYS A 143 10.88 -16.61 0.32
CA LYS A 143 10.38 -16.76 1.69
C LYS A 143 9.41 -15.66 2.11
N VAL A 144 9.73 -14.41 1.76
CA VAL A 144 8.90 -13.25 2.16
C VAL A 144 7.69 -13.09 1.24
N LEU A 145 7.88 -13.28 -0.07
CA LEU A 145 6.79 -13.28 -1.05
C LEU A 145 6.03 -14.60 -1.02
N ILE A 146 4.71 -14.47 -1.02
CA ILE A 146 3.77 -15.59 -0.98
C ILE A 146 3.42 -15.99 -2.43
N PRO A 147 3.67 -17.24 -2.85
CA PRO A 147 3.39 -17.70 -4.22
C PRO A 147 1.93 -17.53 -4.65
N GLU A 148 1.00 -17.59 -3.70
CA GLU A 148 -0.45 -17.47 -3.89
C GLU A 148 -0.87 -16.04 -4.26
N TYR A 149 0.01 -15.04 -4.07
CA TYR A 149 -0.28 -13.67 -4.45
C TYR A 149 -0.22 -13.48 -5.96
N SER A 150 -1.18 -12.73 -6.50
CA SER A 150 -1.06 -12.24 -7.87
C SER A 150 0.21 -11.38 -8.05
N LYS A 151 0.82 -11.41 -9.24
CA LYS A 151 2.00 -10.58 -9.56
C LYS A 151 1.79 -9.09 -9.25
N ARG A 152 0.60 -8.57 -9.54
CA ARG A 152 0.22 -7.18 -9.24
C ARG A 152 0.23 -6.90 -7.74
N PHE A 153 -0.39 -7.78 -6.96
CA PHE A 153 -0.42 -7.65 -5.49
C PHE A 153 1.00 -7.74 -4.90
N SER A 154 1.80 -8.72 -5.31
CA SER A 154 3.21 -8.84 -4.87
C SER A 154 4.01 -7.57 -5.16
N SER A 155 3.89 -7.02 -6.37
CA SER A 155 4.60 -5.79 -6.74
C SER A 155 4.14 -4.57 -5.94
N MET A 156 2.83 -4.45 -5.71
CA MET A 156 2.25 -3.38 -4.88
C MET A 156 2.71 -3.49 -3.43
N ILE A 157 2.67 -4.68 -2.83
CA ILE A 157 3.07 -4.89 -1.43
C ILE A 157 4.56 -4.63 -1.23
N LEU A 158 5.43 -5.07 -2.15
CA LEU A 158 6.84 -4.68 -2.09
C LEU A 158 7.01 -3.17 -2.22
N GLY A 159 6.22 -2.51 -3.06
CA GLY A 159 6.19 -1.05 -3.14
C GLY A 159 5.77 -0.37 -1.83
N LYS A 160 4.80 -0.92 -1.11
CA LYS A 160 4.41 -0.44 0.22
C LYS A 160 5.47 -0.75 1.27
N THR A 161 6.12 -1.91 1.17
CA THR A 161 7.25 -2.30 2.03
C THR A 161 8.42 -1.31 1.89
N LEU A 162 8.72 -0.84 0.69
CA LEU A 162 9.74 0.21 0.49
C LEU A 162 9.39 1.52 1.21
N ARG A 163 8.11 1.89 1.28
CA ARG A 163 7.66 3.17 1.86
C ARG A 163 7.73 3.18 3.39
N ILE A 164 7.75 2.03 4.03
CA ILE A 164 7.83 1.93 5.49
C ILE A 164 9.28 1.82 5.99
N ILE A 165 10.26 1.65 5.10
CA ILE A 165 11.66 1.61 5.49
C ILE A 165 12.03 2.98 6.07
N PRO A 166 12.60 3.05 7.27
CA PRO A 166 13.00 4.32 7.88
C PRO A 166 13.98 5.09 6.99
N ASN A 167 13.84 6.41 6.97
CA ASN A 167 14.81 7.25 6.28
C ASN A 167 16.18 7.14 6.97
N LYS A 168 17.26 7.21 6.17
CA LYS A 168 18.64 7.02 6.66
C LYS A 168 19.01 7.90 7.86
N ASN A 169 18.42 9.09 7.97
CA ASN A 169 18.69 10.07 9.02
C ASN A 169 17.68 10.01 10.20
N SER A 170 16.76 9.05 10.20
CA SER A 170 15.80 8.88 11.29
C SER A 170 16.42 8.12 12.47
N SER A 171 15.90 8.35 13.68
CA SER A 171 16.29 7.62 14.89
C SER A 171 15.97 6.13 14.84
N GLU A 172 15.07 5.73 13.94
CA GLU A 172 14.64 4.33 13.72
C GLU A 172 15.46 3.62 12.62
N SER A 173 16.38 4.34 11.98
CA SER A 173 17.23 3.84 10.90
C SER A 173 18.14 2.69 11.36
N SER A 174 18.09 1.59 10.63
CA SER A 174 18.98 0.46 10.81
C SER A 174 20.11 0.45 9.78
N LYS A 175 21.28 -0.06 10.16
CA LYS A 175 22.42 -0.33 9.27
C LYS A 175 22.05 -1.20 8.04
N HIS A 176 20.98 -2.00 8.14
CA HIS A 176 20.54 -2.91 7.09
C HIS A 176 19.55 -2.28 6.09
N ASP A 177 18.95 -1.13 6.40
CA ASP A 177 17.84 -0.55 5.63
C ASP A 177 18.22 -0.28 4.17
N GLY A 178 19.43 0.23 3.93
CA GLY A 178 19.91 0.49 2.57
C GLY A 178 20.10 -0.78 1.72
N VAL A 179 20.41 -1.92 2.35
CA VAL A 179 20.53 -3.22 1.65
C VAL A 179 19.15 -3.84 1.45
N ILE A 180 18.28 -3.77 2.45
CA ILE A 180 16.88 -4.22 2.39
C ILE A 180 16.14 -3.48 1.27
N GLN A 181 16.28 -2.15 1.18
CA GLN A 181 15.66 -1.34 0.14
C GLN A 181 16.07 -1.82 -1.27
N LYS A 182 17.38 -1.95 -1.52
CA LYS A 182 17.91 -2.42 -2.81
C LYS A 182 17.49 -3.85 -3.14
N ALA A 183 17.37 -4.71 -2.13
CA ALA A 183 16.92 -6.08 -2.30
C ALA A 183 15.43 -6.16 -2.64
N ILE A 184 14.59 -5.34 -2.00
CA ILE A 184 13.15 -5.24 -2.32
C ILE A 184 12.93 -4.65 -3.72
N GLU A 185 13.66 -3.61 -4.10
CA GLU A 185 13.61 -3.05 -5.46
C GLU A 185 13.95 -4.12 -6.50
N ARG A 186 15.04 -4.87 -6.27
CA ARG A 186 15.44 -5.98 -7.12
C ARG A 186 14.37 -7.07 -7.22
N ALA A 187 13.79 -7.47 -6.08
CA ALA A 187 12.75 -8.49 -6.01
C ALA A 187 11.47 -8.02 -6.73
N LYS A 188 11.12 -6.73 -6.61
CA LYS A 188 9.98 -6.14 -7.31
C LYS A 188 10.15 -6.16 -8.83
N GLU A 189 11.34 -5.84 -9.34
CA GLU A 189 11.65 -5.98 -10.77
C GLU A 189 11.56 -7.44 -11.24
N SER A 190 12.03 -8.37 -10.40
CA SER A 190 12.03 -9.81 -10.69
C SER A 190 10.64 -10.42 -10.87
N ILE A 191 9.57 -9.82 -10.32
CA ILE A 191 8.20 -10.37 -10.39
C ILE A 191 7.70 -10.54 -11.83
N TYR A 192 8.09 -9.61 -12.71
CA TYR A 192 7.65 -9.62 -14.11
C TYR A 192 8.69 -10.25 -15.04
N MET A 193 9.88 -10.59 -14.54
CA MET A 193 10.95 -11.17 -15.33
C MET A 193 10.82 -12.69 -15.44
N ASN A 194 11.07 -13.22 -16.63
CA ASN A 194 11.26 -14.66 -16.83
C ASN A 194 12.68 -15.10 -16.40
N LYS A 195 12.94 -16.42 -16.38
CA LYS A 195 14.25 -16.98 -15.96
C LYS A 195 15.41 -16.44 -16.80
N TYR A 196 15.23 -16.35 -18.12
CA TYR A 196 16.25 -15.86 -19.03
C TYR A 196 16.62 -14.38 -18.76
N GLU A 197 15.63 -13.53 -18.52
CA GLU A 197 15.84 -12.12 -18.18
C GLU A 197 16.57 -11.96 -16.84
N LYS A 198 16.21 -12.77 -15.83
CA LYS A 198 16.91 -12.79 -14.54
C LYS A 198 18.38 -13.18 -14.71
N GLU A 199 18.66 -14.21 -15.50
CA GLU A 199 20.03 -14.65 -15.80
C GLU A 199 20.83 -13.58 -16.56
N LYS A 200 20.21 -12.96 -17.58
CA LYS A 200 20.83 -11.87 -18.35
C LYS A 200 21.17 -10.67 -17.46
N ARG A 201 20.30 -10.30 -16.52
CA ARG A 201 20.57 -9.26 -15.52
C ARG A 201 21.73 -9.66 -14.60
N ASN A 202 21.70 -10.88 -14.06
CA ASN A 202 22.76 -11.39 -13.20
C ASN A 202 24.14 -11.36 -13.89
N LYS A 203 24.24 -11.82 -15.15
CA LYS A 203 25.48 -11.77 -15.93
C LYS A 203 25.99 -10.34 -16.14
N ARG A 204 25.09 -9.37 -16.34
CA ARG A 204 25.43 -7.95 -16.52
C ARG A 204 25.96 -7.32 -15.23
N GLU A 205 25.39 -7.65 -14.08
CA GLU A 205 25.84 -7.12 -12.79
C GLU A 205 27.18 -7.68 -12.37
N ILE A 206 27.40 -9.00 -12.54
CA ILE A 206 28.69 -9.65 -12.27
C ILE A 206 29.80 -8.97 -13.08
N LYS A 207 29.58 -8.77 -14.39
CA LYS A 207 30.53 -8.04 -15.26
C LYS A 207 30.79 -6.60 -14.81
N LYS A 208 29.79 -5.92 -14.23
CA LYS A 208 29.97 -4.55 -13.70
C LYS A 208 30.76 -4.55 -12.40
N GLU A 209 30.55 -5.53 -11.53
CA GLU A 209 31.28 -5.70 -10.27
C GLU A 209 32.74 -6.07 -10.52
N GLU A 210 33.01 -7.00 -11.44
CA GLU A 210 34.37 -7.35 -11.87
C GLU A 210 35.13 -6.14 -12.45
N LYS A 211 34.45 -5.34 -13.29
CA LYS A 211 35.05 -4.10 -13.83
C LYS A 211 35.33 -3.06 -12.75
N LYS A 212 34.49 -2.96 -11.73
CA LYS A 212 34.72 -2.04 -10.60
C LYS A 212 35.87 -2.52 -9.72
N ALA A 213 35.96 -3.81 -9.43
CA ALA A 213 37.05 -4.39 -8.65
C ALA A 213 38.41 -4.21 -9.37
N LYS A 214 38.45 -4.42 -10.68
CA LYS A 214 39.66 -4.17 -11.49
C LYS A 214 40.11 -2.70 -11.50
N LYS A 215 39.18 -1.75 -11.41
CA LYS A 215 39.49 -0.31 -11.31
C LYS A 215 39.92 0.13 -9.91
N LEU A 216 39.56 -0.60 -8.86
CA LEU A 216 39.92 -0.28 -7.49
C LEU A 216 41.30 -0.83 -7.09
N ASN A 217 41.75 -1.87 -7.79
CA ASN A 217 43.03 -2.56 -7.58
C ASN A 217 44.13 -2.14 -8.58
N SER A 218 43.87 -1.10 -9.37
CA SER A 218 44.82 -0.48 -10.32
C SER A 218 45.03 0.97 -9.92
#